data_AF-E7GAS0-F1
#
_entry.id   AF-E7GAS0-F1
#
_cell.length_a   1.000
_cell.length_b   1.000
_cell.length_c   1.000
_cell.angle_alpha   90.00
_cell.angle_beta   90.00
_cell.angle_gamma   90.00
#
_symmetry.space_group_name_H-M   'P 1'
#
loop_
_entity.id
_entity.type
_entity.pdbx_description
1 polymer ?
#
loop_
_entity_poly.entity_id
_entity_poly.type
_entity_poly.pdbx_seq_one_letter_code
_entity_poly.pdbx_strand_id
1 'polypeptide(L)'
;MIEFQNVYKSFKDKHVLENISFTVNDGEFVCIIGPCGCGKTTVLKMINKLIKVSKGKILVNDMDISQENEIDLRRNIGYVIQ
;
A
#
# COMPACT_ATOMS: atom_id res chain seq x y z
N MET A 1 -4.22 -8.06 -9.02
CA MET A 1 -2.84 -7.52 -9.07
C MET A 1 -2.72 -6.33 -8.12
N ILE A 2 -1.58 -6.12 -7.46
CA ILE A 2 -1.29 -4.93 -6.65
C ILE A 2 -0.03 -4.25 -7.19
N GLU A 3 -0.08 -2.94 -7.43
CA GLU A 3 1.06 -2.19 -7.96
C GLU A 3 1.32 -0.92 -7.17
N PHE A 4 2.58 -0.67 -6.84
CA PHE A 4 3.08 0.58 -6.27
C PHE A 4 3.87 1.32 -7.34
N GLN A 5 3.50 2.57 -7.60
CA GLN A 5 4.16 3.44 -8.57
C GLN A 5 4.74 4.68 -7.87
N ASN A 6 6.06 4.66 -7.66
CA ASN A 6 6.85 5.76 -7.08
C ASN A 6 6.24 6.30 -5.79
N VAL A 7 5.86 5.40 -4.88
CA VAL A 7 5.11 5.74 -3.68
C VAL A 7 6.01 6.33 -2.60
N TYR A 8 5.58 7.44 -2.03
CA TYR A 8 6.20 8.06 -0.86
C TYR A 8 5.20 8.12 0.28
N LYS A 9 5.70 7.98 1.50
CA LYS A 9 4.92 8.23 2.71
C LYS A 9 5.72 9.00 3.74
N SER A 10 5.17 10.14 4.15
CA SER A 10 5.63 10.92 5.28
C SER A 10 4.56 11.04 6.36
N PHE A 11 4.99 11.09 7.60
CA PHE A 11 4.18 11.50 8.75
C PHE A 11 4.84 12.72 9.37
N LYS A 12 4.19 13.89 9.23
CA LYS A 12 4.83 15.18 9.54
C LYS A 12 6.19 15.27 8.83
N ASP A 13 7.26 15.53 9.57
CA ASP A 13 8.62 15.70 9.04
C ASP A 13 9.39 14.38 8.87
N LYS A 14 8.78 13.24 9.22
CA LYS A 14 9.42 11.93 9.10
C LYS A 14 9.03 11.23 7.80
N HIS A 15 10.01 11.01 6.94
CA HIS A 15 9.89 10.13 5.78
C HIS A 15 9.94 8.66 6.23
N VAL A 16 8.91 7.89 5.92
CA VAL A 16 8.80 6.45 6.28
C VAL A 16 8.99 5.55 5.06
N LEU A 17 8.53 6.00 3.89
CA LEU A 17 8.73 5.31 2.62
C LEU A 17 9.18 6.33 1.57
N GLU A 18 10.21 5.98 0.81
CA GLU A 18 10.81 6.82 -0.20
C GLU A 18 10.90 6.06 -1.52
N ASN A 19 10.13 6.51 -2.52
CA ASN A 19 10.15 5.98 -3.88
C ASN A 19 9.98 4.46 -4.00
N ILE A 20 8.99 3.90 -3.31
CA ILE A 20 8.68 2.47 -3.39
C ILE A 20 7.94 2.18 -4.70
N SER A 21 8.50 1.31 -5.53
CA SER A 21 7.85 0.78 -6.72
C SER A 21 8.00 -0.73 -6.77
N PHE A 22 6.89 -1.45 -6.85
CA PHE A 22 6.87 -2.90 -7.02
C PHE A 22 5.49 -3.36 -7.50
N THR A 23 5.44 -4.56 -8.05
CA THR A 23 4.20 -5.22 -8.48
C THR A 23 4.09 -6.57 -7.79
N VAL A 24 2.88 -6.92 -7.37
CA VAL A 24 2.48 -8.25 -6.90
C VAL A 24 1.40 -8.76 -7.84
N ASN A 25 1.72 -9.81 -8.58
CA ASN A 25 0.83 -10.42 -9.55
C ASN A 25 -0.20 -11.33 -8.87
N ASP A 26 -1.25 -11.69 -9.61
CA ASP A 26 -2.27 -12.59 -9.10
C ASP A 26 -1.70 -13.98 -8.82
N GLY A 27 -2.05 -14.52 -7.64
CA GLY A 27 -1.54 -15.81 -7.17
C GLY A 27 -0.15 -15.76 -6.52
N GLU A 28 0.52 -14.61 -6.50
CA GLU A 28 1.81 -14.49 -5.81
C GLU A 28 1.66 -14.48 -4.29
N PHE A 29 2.57 -15.18 -3.62
CA PHE A 29 2.73 -15.11 -2.18
C PHE A 29 3.98 -14.29 -1.85
N VAL A 30 3.77 -13.12 -1.25
CA VAL A 30 4.85 -12.16 -0.98
C VAL A 30 5.01 -11.94 0.52
N CYS A 31 6.26 -11.90 0.98
CA CYS A 31 6.61 -11.54 2.36
C CYS A 31 7.34 -10.20 2.40
N ILE A 32 6.90 -9.29 3.28
CA ILE A 32 7.58 -8.02 3.52
C ILE A 32 8.39 -8.13 4.81
N ILE A 33 9.72 -8.08 4.69
CA ILE A 33 10.67 -8.19 5.80
C ILE A 33 11.45 -6.89 6.02
N GLY A 34 11.97 -6.69 7.23
CA GLY A 34 12.83 -5.55 7.57
C GLY A 34 12.79 -5.18 9.05
N PRO A 35 13.64 -4.22 9.50
CA PRO A 35 13.70 -3.78 10.90
C PRO A 35 12.38 -3.18 11.42
N CYS A 36 12.23 -3.11 12.75
CA CYS A 36 11.10 -2.37 13.33
C CYS A 36 11.12 -0.90 12.87
N GLY A 37 9.94 -0.35 12.52
CA GLY A 37 9.82 1.04 12.10
C GLY A 37 10.14 1.34 10.62
N CYS A 38 10.55 0.34 9.82
CA CYS A 38 10.87 0.55 8.39
C CYS A 38 9.64 0.69 7.47
N GLY A 39 8.42 0.76 8.01
CA GLY A 39 7.22 1.03 7.22
C GLY A 39 6.44 -0.19 6.69
N LYS A 40 6.74 -1.43 7.10
CA LYS A 40 6.01 -2.64 6.65
C LYS A 40 4.49 -2.55 6.86
N THR A 41 4.08 -2.28 8.10
CA THR A 41 2.66 -2.11 8.43
C THR A 41 2.06 -0.89 7.71
N THR A 42 2.87 0.13 7.43
CA THR A 42 2.45 1.29 6.64
C THR A 42 2.14 0.90 5.20
N VAL A 43 2.98 0.10 4.54
CA VAL A 43 2.72 -0.45 3.20
C VAL A 43 1.40 -1.21 3.17
N LEU A 44 1.21 -2.17 4.09
CA LEU A 44 -0.01 -2.97 4.16
C LEU A 44 -1.27 -2.12 4.39
N LYS A 45 -1.20 -1.13 5.29
CA LYS A 45 -2.32 -0.22 5.57
C LYS A 45 -2.63 0.71 4.39
N MET A 46 -1.65 1.05 3.54
CA MET A 46 -1.88 1.90 2.36
C MET A 46 -2.59 1.15 1.24
N ILE A 47 -2.33 -0.15 1.05
CA ILE A 47 -3.08 -0.98 0.08
C ILE A 47 -4.58 -0.94 0.38
N ASN A 48 -4.93 -1.06 1.67
CA ASN A 48 -6.31 -1.04 2.13
C ASN A 48 -6.89 0.39 2.34
N LYS A 49 -6.16 1.42 1.89
CA LYS A 49 -6.52 2.84 2.04
C LYS A 49 -6.83 3.25 3.49
N LEU A 50 -6.33 2.51 4.49
CA LEU A 50 -6.40 2.90 5.91
C LEU A 50 -5.44 4.06 6.20
N ILE A 51 -4.41 4.21 5.37
CA ILE A 51 -3.48 5.32 5.35
C ILE A 51 -3.35 5.80 3.91
N LYS A 52 -3.42 7.10 3.68
CA LYS A 52 -3.20 7.68 2.34
C LYS A 52 -1.70 7.82 2.04
N VAL A 53 -1.31 7.57 0.80
CA VAL A 53 0.02 7.89 0.28
C VAL A 53 0.29 9.40 0.36
N SER A 54 1.55 9.80 0.46
CA SER A 54 1.94 11.22 0.38
C SER A 54 2.22 11.65 -1.05
N LYS A 55 2.81 10.76 -1.87
CA LYS A 55 3.02 10.93 -3.32
C LYS A 55 3.01 9.55 -3.99
N GLY A 56 2.85 9.53 -5.31
CA GLY A 56 2.77 8.31 -6.11
C GLY A 56 1.36 7.70 -6.12
N LYS A 57 1.24 6.48 -6.64
CA LYS A 57 -0.04 5.77 -6.80
C LYS A 57 0.06 4.34 -6.36
N ILE A 58 -1.07 3.80 -5.90
CA ILE A 58 -1.24 2.36 -5.66
C ILE A 58 -2.42 1.92 -6.50
N LEU A 59 -2.23 0.86 -7.28
CA LEU A 59 -3.27 0.23 -8.07
C LEU A 59 -3.62 -1.11 -7.45
N VAL A 60 -4.91 -1.43 -7.41
CA VAL A 60 -5.43 -2.76 -7.06
C VAL A 60 -6.33 -3.18 -8.19
N ASN A 61 -6.00 -4.30 -8.84
CA ASN A 61 -6.66 -4.79 -10.06
C ASN A 61 -6.73 -3.70 -11.14
N ASP A 62 -5.59 -3.09 -11.45
CA ASP A 62 -5.43 -2.01 -12.44
C ASP A 62 -6.20 -0.71 -12.14
N MET A 63 -6.86 -0.63 -10.98
CA MET A 63 -7.62 0.55 -10.57
C MET A 63 -6.83 1.35 -9.54
N ASP A 64 -6.66 2.65 -9.79
CA ASP A 64 -6.03 3.58 -8.85
C ASP A 64 -6.92 3.75 -7.61
N ILE A 65 -6.46 3.24 -6.47
CA ILE A 65 -7.25 3.22 -5.23
C ILE A 65 -7.59 4.63 -4.74
N SER A 66 -6.92 5.69 -5.21
CA SER A 66 -7.24 7.07 -4.83
C SER A 66 -8.61 7.51 -5.31
N GLN A 67 -9.06 6.98 -6.46
CA GLN A 67 -10.34 7.30 -7.09
C GLN A 67 -11.48 6.36 -6.65
N GLU A 68 -11.14 5.22 -6.05
CA GLU A 68 -12.10 4.20 -5.64
C GLU A 68 -12.86 4.53 -4.35
N ASN A 69 -14.11 4.04 -4.28
CA ASN A 69 -14.90 4.02 -3.05
C ASN A 69 -14.24 3.07 -2.04
N GLU A 70 -14.06 3.53 -0.80
CA GLU A 70 -13.38 2.73 0.24
C GLU A 70 -14.11 1.43 0.59
N ILE A 71 -15.44 1.42 0.53
CA ILE A 71 -16.26 0.24 0.83
C ILE A 71 -16.03 -0.83 -0.22
N ASP A 72 -16.07 -0.46 -1.50
CA ASP A 72 -15.92 -1.40 -2.60
C ASP A 72 -14.48 -1.92 -2.70
N LEU A 73 -13.48 -1.06 -2.47
CA LEU A 73 -12.08 -1.48 -2.33
C LEU A 73 -11.92 -2.53 -1.22
N ARG A 74 -12.47 -2.26 -0.03
CA ARG A 74 -12.32 -3.13 1.15
C ARG A 74 -13.05 -4.46 1.02
N ARG A 75 -14.16 -4.52 0.28
CA ARG A 75 -14.88 -5.78 -0.01
C ARG A 75 -14.04 -6.77 -0.80
N ASN A 76 -13.06 -6.29 -1.55
CA ASN A 76 -12.16 -7.11 -2.36
C ASN A 76 -10.83 -7.42 -1.65
N ILE A 77 -10.66 -7.00 -0.38
CA ILE A 77 -9.41 -7.17 0.37
C ILE A 77 -9.69 -7.81 1.73
N GLY A 78 -9.15 -9.01 1.95
CA GLY A 78 -9.06 -9.59 3.29
C GLY A 78 -7.89 -8.96 4.07
N TYR A 79 -8.17 -8.35 5.23
CA TYR A 79 -7.14 -7.74 6.07
C TYR A 79 -7.23 -8.29 7.50
N VAL A 80 -6.21 -9.04 7.90
CA VAL A 80 -6.09 -9.57 9.25
C VAL A 80 -5.20 -8.63 10.06
N ILE A 81 -5.77 -8.04 11.11
CA ILE A 81 -5.03 -7.19 12.04
C ILE A 81 -4.21 -8.04 13.02
N GLN A 82 -3.06 -7.52 13.40
CA GLN A 82 -2.31 -8.00 14.56
C GLN A 82 -2.92 -7.44 15.85
#